data_AF-A0A961N8X2-F1
#
_entry.id   AF-A0A961N8X2-F1
#
_cell.length_a   1.000
_cell.length_b   1.000
_cell.length_c   1.000
_cell.angle_alpha   90.00
_cell.angle_beta   90.00
_cell.angle_gamma   90.00
#
_symmetry.space_group_name_H-M   'P 1'
#
loop_
_entity.id
_entity.type
_entity.pdbx_description
1 polymer ?
#
loop_
_entity_poly.entity_id
_entity_poly.type
_entity_poly.pdbx_seq_one_letter_code
_entity_poly.pdbx_strand_id
1 'polypeptide(L)'
;MSVDGNWNITMSTPMGERNATLALQSAGNTLTGTQAADGNSGEIFDGTVNGNNIAWKISITNPMPLTLEFTGTVDGDSISGEMGVGPMGSFPFKGARA
;
A
#
# COMPACT_ATOMS: atom_id res chain seq x y z
N MET A 1 -2.67 4.59 -15.32
CA MET A 1 -3.81 5.51 -15.55
C MET A 1 -5.01 5.28 -14.63
N SER A 2 -5.38 4.05 -14.26
CA SER A 2 -6.51 3.82 -13.32
C SER A 2 -6.13 3.84 -11.83
N VAL A 3 -4.88 3.44 -11.50
CA VAL A 3 -4.38 3.41 -10.12
C VAL A 3 -3.79 4.75 -9.66
N ASP A 4 -3.57 5.69 -10.58
CA ASP A 4 -2.88 6.95 -10.28
C ASP A 4 -3.75 7.86 -9.41
N GLY A 5 -3.16 8.38 -8.34
CA GLY A 5 -3.81 9.30 -7.42
C GLY A 5 -3.63 8.91 -5.96
N ASN A 6 -4.43 9.55 -5.11
CA ASN A 6 -4.43 9.32 -3.67
C ASN A 6 -5.51 8.31 -3.31
N TRP A 7 -5.16 7.39 -2.42
CA TRP A 7 -6.00 6.34 -1.92
C TRP A 7 -6.00 6.40 -0.40
N ASN A 8 -7.17 6.31 0.21
CA ASN A 8 -7.30 6.09 1.64
C ASN A 8 -7.39 4.59 1.88
N ILE A 9 -6.40 4.02 2.57
CA ILE A 9 -6.32 2.62 2.93
C ILE A 9 -6.57 2.46 4.43
N THR A 10 -7.51 1.60 4.76
CA THR A 10 -7.76 1.11 6.11
C THR A 10 -7.20 -0.30 6.24
N MET A 11 -6.21 -0.44 7.11
CA MET A 11 -5.56 -1.71 7.44
C MET A 11 -6.20 -2.28 8.70
N SER A 12 -6.76 -3.48 8.64
CA SER A 12 -7.34 -4.15 9.80
C SER A 12 -6.27 -4.99 10.48
N THR A 13 -5.62 -4.42 11.49
CA THR A 13 -4.59 -5.13 12.28
C THR A 13 -5.19 -5.67 13.59
N PRO A 14 -4.57 -6.66 14.26
CA PRO A 14 -5.02 -7.16 15.56
C PRO A 14 -5.03 -6.08 16.65
N MET A 15 -4.27 -5.00 16.46
CA MET A 15 -4.25 -3.83 17.35
C MET A 15 -5.39 -2.84 17.07
N GLY A 16 -6.14 -3.00 15.97
CA GLY A 16 -7.21 -2.11 15.52
C GLY A 16 -7.13 -1.76 14.03
N GLU A 17 -8.15 -1.05 13.56
CA GLU A 17 -8.17 -0.44 12.22
C GLU A 17 -7.26 0.79 12.19
N ARG A 18 -6.31 0.82 11.24
CA ARG A 18 -5.39 1.94 11.03
C ARG A 18 -5.61 2.53 9.66
N ASN A 19 -5.75 3.86 9.60
CA ASN A 19 -5.92 4.57 8.34
C ASN A 19 -4.57 5.07 7.82
N ALA A 20 -4.36 4.91 6.51
CA ALA A 20 -3.19 5.34 5.78
C ALA A 20 -3.61 6.03 4.49
N THR A 21 -2.85 7.01 4.06
CA THR A 21 -2.96 7.61 2.72
C THR A 21 -1.87 7.04 1.84
N LEU A 22 -2.23 6.64 0.64
CA LEU A 22 -1.33 6.08 -0.35
C LEU A 22 -1.40 6.93 -1.61
N ALA A 23 -0.31 7.58 -1.96
CA ALA A 23 -0.15 8.29 -3.21
C ALA A 23 0.53 7.35 -4.21
N LEU A 24 -0.19 6.92 -5.24
CA LEU A 24 0.30 6.03 -6.29
C LEU A 24 0.48 6.76 -7.62
N GLN A 25 1.54 6.41 -8.32
CA GLN A 25 1.82 6.84 -9.66
C GLN A 25 2.37 5.66 -10.48
N SER A 26 1.62 5.24 -11.48
CA SER A 26 1.99 4.20 -12.44
C SER A 26 2.74 4.81 -13.61
N ALA A 27 3.88 4.21 -13.94
CA ALA A 27 4.71 4.52 -15.09
C ALA A 27 4.81 3.29 -15.99
N GLY A 28 3.80 3.07 -16.85
CA GLY A 28 3.70 1.86 -17.65
C GLY A 28 3.34 0.64 -16.78
N ASN A 29 4.33 -0.20 -16.46
CA ASN A 29 4.16 -1.40 -15.63
C ASN A 29 4.75 -1.27 -14.22
N THR A 30 5.45 -0.17 -13.94
CA THR A 30 5.97 0.11 -12.60
C THR A 30 5.03 1.02 -11.83
N LEU A 31 4.94 0.79 -10.54
CA LEU A 31 4.18 1.58 -9.59
C LEU A 31 5.18 2.28 -8.66
N THR A 32 5.13 3.60 -8.58
CA THR A 32 5.90 4.41 -7.65
C THR A 32 4.95 5.22 -6.79
N GLY A 33 5.44 5.74 -5.66
CA GLY A 33 4.57 6.49 -4.77
C GLY A 33 5.09 6.60 -3.34
N THR A 34 4.22 7.11 -2.48
CA THR A 34 4.47 7.27 -1.05
C THR A 34 3.25 6.83 -0.26
N GLN A 35 3.49 6.17 0.87
CA GLN A 35 2.45 5.78 1.82
C GLN A 35 2.69 6.51 3.12
N ALA A 36 1.66 7.14 3.67
CA ALA A 36 1.69 7.77 4.99
C ALA A 36 0.64 7.13 5.91
N ALA A 37 1.06 6.68 7.09
CA ALA A 37 0.20 6.07 8.11
C ALA A 37 0.63 6.53 9.50
N ASP A 38 -0.31 7.03 10.31
CA ASP A 38 -0.07 7.45 11.71
C ASP A 38 1.20 8.31 11.89
N GLY A 39 1.40 9.31 11.01
CA GLY A 39 2.55 10.21 11.04
C GLY A 39 3.88 9.62 10.54
N ASN A 40 3.89 8.36 10.08
CA ASN A 40 5.02 7.73 9.42
C ASN A 40 4.79 7.71 7.91
N SER A 41 5.75 8.22 7.14
CA SER A 41 5.73 8.11 5.68
C SER A 41 6.82 7.13 5.22
N GLY A 42 6.47 6.26 4.28
CA GLY A 42 7.38 5.35 3.60
C GLY A 42 7.30 5.53 2.09
N GLU A 43 8.45 5.48 1.42
CA GLU A 43 8.51 5.46 -0.03
C GLU A 43 8.22 4.06 -0.55
N ILE A 44 7.45 4.01 -1.62
CA ILE A 44 7.16 2.77 -2.33
C ILE A 44 8.35 2.43 -3.22
N PHE A 45 8.80 1.19 -3.11
CA PHE A 45 9.81 0.61 -3.98
C PHE A 45 9.31 -0.74 -4.52
N ASP A 46 9.88 -1.16 -5.66
CA ASP A 46 9.51 -2.42 -6.31
C ASP A 46 8.00 -2.58 -6.57
N GLY A 47 7.36 -1.46 -6.91
CA GLY A 47 5.95 -1.44 -7.23
C GLY A 47 5.72 -1.91 -8.67
N THR A 48 4.73 -2.77 -8.83
CA THR A 48 4.29 -3.31 -10.11
C THR A 48 2.78 -3.16 -10.23
N VAL A 49 2.34 -2.87 -11.46
CA VAL A 49 0.93 -2.80 -11.80
C VAL A 49 0.67 -3.63 -13.04
N ASN A 50 -0.34 -4.48 -12.97
CA ASN A 50 -0.72 -5.40 -14.03
C ASN A 50 -2.25 -5.40 -14.20
N GLY A 51 -2.74 -4.48 -15.04
CA GLY A 51 -4.17 -4.23 -15.20
C GLY A 51 -4.79 -3.72 -13.90
N ASN A 52 -5.49 -4.62 -13.19
CA ASN A 52 -6.16 -4.33 -11.93
C ASN A 52 -5.32 -4.77 -10.72
N ASN A 53 -4.34 -5.65 -10.90
CA ASN A 53 -3.50 -6.11 -9.81
C ASN A 53 -2.36 -5.14 -9.57
N ILE A 54 -2.17 -4.77 -8.31
CA ILE A 54 -1.10 -3.88 -7.86
C ILE A 54 -0.34 -4.59 -6.75
N ALA A 55 0.98 -4.50 -6.79
CA ALA A 55 1.83 -5.01 -5.74
C ALA A 55 2.94 -4.00 -5.52
N TRP A 56 3.22 -3.67 -4.26
CA TRP A 56 4.25 -2.69 -3.95
C TRP A 56 4.85 -2.96 -2.59
N LYS A 57 6.10 -2.54 -2.40
CA LYS A 57 6.82 -2.74 -1.15
C LYS A 57 7.22 -1.40 -0.56
N ILE A 58 7.28 -1.33 0.76
CA ILE A 58 7.71 -0.14 1.50
C ILE A 58 8.75 -0.57 2.52
N SER A 59 9.87 0.13 2.57
CA SER A 59 10.94 -0.18 3.51
C SER A 59 11.00 0.96 4.51
N ILE A 60 10.70 0.63 5.76
CA ILE A 60 10.88 1.55 6.88
C ILE A 60 12.29 1.29 7.38
N THR A 61 13.22 2.23 7.23
CA THR A 61 14.62 2.04 7.61
C THR A 61 14.92 2.43 9.05
N ASN A 62 14.11 3.30 9.66
CA ASN A 62 14.29 3.78 11.03
C ASN A 62 12.99 3.71 11.84
N PRO A 63 13.04 3.34 13.14
CA PRO A 63 14.20 2.92 13.93
C PRO A 63 14.59 1.43 13.76
N MET A 64 13.81 0.64 13.00
CA MET A 64 14.13 -0.75 12.68
C MET A 64 13.82 -1.01 11.19
N PRO A 65 14.74 -1.62 10.42
CA PRO A 65 14.51 -1.95 9.02
C PRO A 65 13.39 -2.99 8.90
N LEU A 66 12.23 -2.58 8.42
CA LEU A 66 11.08 -3.45 8.16
C LEU A 66 10.61 -3.27 6.71
N THR A 67 10.49 -4.38 6.00
CA THR A 67 9.85 -4.42 4.68
C THR A 67 8.39 -4.77 4.84
N LEU A 68 7.53 -3.88 4.39
CA LEU A 68 6.10 -4.08 4.24
C LEU A 68 5.81 -4.43 2.79
N GLU A 69 5.13 -5.55 2.56
CA GLU A 69 4.73 -6.00 1.23
C GLU A 69 3.23 -5.86 1.09
N PHE A 70 2.78 -5.08 0.12
CA PHE A 70 1.36 -4.87 -0.16
C PHE A 70 1.02 -5.53 -1.47
N THR A 71 -0.05 -6.32 -1.47
CA THR A 71 -0.61 -6.89 -2.68
C THR A 71 -2.11 -6.62 -2.69
N GLY A 72 -2.62 -6.12 -3.79
CA GLY A 72 -4.02 -5.73 -3.89
C GLY A 72 -4.53 -5.77 -5.31
N THR A 73 -5.85 -5.65 -5.40
CA THR A 73 -6.56 -5.49 -6.67
C THR A 73 -7.37 -4.20 -6.60
N VAL A 74 -7.26 -3.39 -7.63
CA VAL A 74 -8.02 -2.16 -7.84
C VAL A 74 -9.25 -2.50 -8.68
N ASP A 75 -10.42 -2.19 -8.14
CA ASP A 75 -11.70 -2.31 -8.83
C ASP A 75 -12.39 -0.94 -8.85
N GLY A 76 -12.26 -0.24 -9.98
CA GLY A 76 -12.74 1.14 -10.13
C GLY A 76 -12.09 2.08 -9.12
N ASP A 77 -12.87 2.49 -8.11
CA ASP A 77 -12.47 3.40 -7.04
C ASP A 77 -12.24 2.70 -5.70
N SER A 78 -12.19 1.36 -5.68
CA SER A 78 -11.91 0.55 -4.49
C SER A 78 -10.63 -0.26 -4.66
N ILE A 79 -9.91 -0.45 -3.55
CA ILE A 79 -8.75 -1.34 -3.45
C ILE A 79 -9.04 -2.38 -2.38
N SER A 80 -8.71 -3.62 -2.65
CA SER A 80 -8.74 -4.68 -1.64
C SER A 80 -7.50 -5.54 -1.76
N GLY A 81 -6.90 -5.89 -0.63
CA GLY A 81 -5.65 -6.62 -0.63
C GLY A 81 -5.19 -7.06 0.75
N GLU A 82 -3.94 -7.51 0.80
CA GLU A 82 -3.25 -7.93 2.01
C GLU A 82 -1.89 -7.24 2.12
N MET A 83 -1.58 -6.79 3.33
CA MET A 83 -0.33 -6.17 3.74
C MET A 83 0.45 -7.17 4.59
N GLY A 84 1.55 -7.70 4.05
CA GLY A 84 2.58 -8.43 4.78
C GLY A 84 3.46 -7.49 5.59
N VAL A 85 3.49 -7.68 6.90
CA VAL A 85 4.29 -6.91 7.87
C VAL A 85 5.43 -7.81 8.39
N GLY A 86 6.36 -8.21 7.52
CA GLY A 86 7.51 -9.05 7.87
C GLY A 86 7.19 -10.20 8.85
N PRO A 87 7.95 -10.40 9.95
CA PRO A 87 7.72 -11.48 10.92
C PRO A 87 6.40 -11.35 11.71
N MET A 88 5.68 -10.24 11.56
CA MET A 88 4.44 -9.93 12.27
C MET A 88 3.20 -10.55 11.59
N GLY A 89 3.34 -11.04 10.36
CA GLY A 89 2.28 -11.70 9.59
C GLY A 89 1.67 -10.82 8.49
N SER A 90 0.67 -11.33 7.78
CA SER A 90 -0.11 -10.59 6.79
C SER A 90 -1.47 -10.17 7.35
N PHE A 91 -1.91 -8.97 6.99
CA PHE A 91 -3.18 -8.39 7.43
C PHE A 91 -3.98 -7.90 6.23
N PRO A 92 -5.31 -8.13 6.20
CA PRO A 92 -6.15 -7.61 5.15
C PRO A 92 -6.23 -6.07 5.25
N PHE A 93 -6.22 -5.42 4.10
CA PHE A 93 -6.48 -4.00 3.98
C PHE A 93 -7.54 -3.73 2.92
N LYS A 94 -8.28 -2.65 3.11
CA LYS A 94 -9.23 -2.12 2.13
C LYS A 94 -8.86 -0.68 1.89
N GLY A 95 -9.03 -0.21 0.66
CA GLY A 95 -8.85 1.18 0.32
C GLY A 95 -9.95 1.69 -0.58
N ALA A 96 -10.12 3.00 -0.58
CA ALA A 96 -10.98 3.73 -1.50
C ALA A 96 -10.21 4.94 -2.02
N ARG A 97 -10.55 5.38 -3.24
CA ARG A 97 -9.95 6.58 -3.81
C ARG A 97 -10.29 7.80 -2.94
N ALA A 98 -9.30 8.66 -2.69
CA ALA A 98 -9.46 9.87 -1.88
C ALA A 98 -10.12 11.01 -2.65
#